data_AF-A0A1F9R3D4-F1
#
_entry.id   AF-A0A1F9R3D4-F1
#
_cell.length_a   1.000
_cell.length_b   1.000
_cell.length_c   1.000
_cell.angle_alpha   90.00
_cell.angle_beta   90.00
_cell.angle_gamma   90.00
#
_symmetry.space_group_name_H-M   'P 1'
#
loop_
_entity.id
_entity.type
_entity.pdbx_description
1 polymer ?
#
loop_
_entity_poly.entity_id
_entity_poly.type
_entity_poly.pdbx_seq_one_letter_code
_entity_poly.pdbx_strand_id
1 'polypeptide(L)'
;MTPDTPPLHLSAARADALCAWRYRRFLVLPANARRKRADVLCRDRRADRLVLGCAPSSQSLLVPLLPAPLRKDLILEPMLGPDLPLETVADRVARHEREARKVRQSALVGRFLDELRQGGAVAGLEASTSVLQQGRARLLLVRAGYAKMGRCCPACGRLSVNHRSCPWCFRPTAAVLDLVEELADRAAAAGVEICHVSEDSRFDAAGRIGVELFAINGGRA
;
A
#
# COMPACT_ATOMS: atom_id res chain seq x y z
N MET A 1 39.13 34.15 25.07
CA MET A 1 37.81 34.12 25.74
C MET A 1 36.74 34.30 24.69
N THR A 2 35.61 33.65 24.95
CA THR A 2 34.51 33.29 24.04
C THR A 2 33.94 34.41 23.16
N PRO A 3 33.36 34.04 22.02
CA PRO A 3 32.64 34.93 21.11
C PRO A 3 31.19 35.09 21.60
N ASP A 4 30.59 36.26 21.46
CA ASP A 4 29.13 36.37 21.48
C ASP A 4 28.69 37.53 20.60
N THR A 5 28.39 37.19 19.35
CA THR A 5 27.47 37.96 18.53
C THR A 5 26.50 36.98 17.90
N PRO A 6 25.25 36.92 18.37
CA PRO A 6 24.14 36.51 17.54
C PRO A 6 23.44 37.75 16.97
N PRO A 7 23.25 37.81 15.64
CA PRO A 7 22.57 38.89 14.97
C PRO A 7 21.08 38.58 14.73
N LEU A 8 20.35 39.66 14.39
CA LEU A 8 19.14 39.69 13.54
C LEU A 8 17.83 39.16 14.15
N HIS A 9 17.05 40.12 14.63
CA HIS A 9 15.60 40.13 14.55
C HIS A 9 15.12 39.60 13.19
N LEU A 10 14.48 38.44 13.19
CA LEU A 10 13.66 37.94 12.09
C LEU A 10 12.25 37.72 12.63
N SER A 11 11.36 38.61 12.18
CA SER A 11 9.94 38.66 12.49
C SER A 11 9.24 37.30 12.40
N ALA A 12 8.37 37.03 13.37
CA ALA A 12 7.50 35.86 13.51
C ALA A 12 6.56 35.54 12.33
N ALA A 13 6.61 36.31 11.24
CA ALA A 13 5.76 36.14 10.04
C ALA A 13 6.37 35.25 8.94
N ARG A 14 7.59 34.72 9.12
CA ARG A 14 8.26 33.86 8.12
C ARG A 14 8.46 32.39 8.53
N ALA A 15 8.17 32.03 9.78
CA ALA A 15 8.17 30.62 10.21
C ALA A 15 6.91 29.84 9.75
N ASP A 16 5.90 30.56 9.24
CA ASP A 16 4.64 30.01 8.72
C ASP A 16 4.76 29.23 7.40
N ALA A 17 5.95 29.21 6.79
CA ALA A 17 6.16 28.74 5.41
C ALA A 17 6.79 27.35 5.25
N LEU A 18 7.25 26.68 6.31
CA LEU A 18 8.01 25.44 6.18
C LEU A 18 7.51 24.38 7.16
N CYS A 19 6.65 23.48 6.68
CA CYS A 19 6.70 22.03 6.98
C CYS A 19 5.52 21.28 6.34
N ALA A 20 5.26 21.53 5.05
CA ALA A 20 4.46 20.62 4.22
C ALA A 20 5.39 19.53 3.65
N TRP A 21 5.90 18.65 4.51
CA TRP A 21 6.87 17.63 4.09
C TRP A 21 6.28 16.66 3.08
N ARG A 22 7.12 16.27 2.12
CA ARG A 22 6.77 15.56 0.89
C ARG A 22 6.98 14.06 1.04
N TYR A 23 6.31 13.44 2.01
CA TYR A 23 5.98 12.01 1.92
C TYR A 23 4.53 11.91 1.48
N ARG A 24 4.29 11.18 0.40
CA ARG A 24 3.04 11.13 -0.39
C ARG A 24 1.79 10.67 0.41
N ARG A 25 1.86 10.50 1.75
CA ARG A 25 0.83 9.81 2.54
C ARG A 25 0.65 10.23 4.01
N PHE A 26 1.39 11.20 4.57
CA PHE A 26 1.24 11.60 5.99
C PHE A 26 1.29 13.11 6.20
N LEU A 27 0.52 13.59 7.18
CA LEU A 27 0.47 14.97 7.60
C LEU A 27 0.83 15.06 9.09
N VAL A 28 1.86 15.84 9.44
CA VAL A 28 2.22 16.17 10.83
C VAL A 28 1.81 17.62 11.06
N LEU A 29 0.89 17.87 12.00
CA LEU A 29 0.43 19.21 12.33
C LEU A 29 0.93 19.61 13.73
N PRO A 30 1.56 20.78 13.91
CA PRO A 30 1.81 21.32 15.24
C PRO A 30 0.48 21.66 15.92
N ALA A 31 0.46 21.58 17.26
CA ALA A 31 -0.73 21.74 18.12
C ALA A 31 -1.53 23.04 17.89
N ASN A 32 -0.92 24.04 17.26
CA ASN A 32 -1.47 25.39 17.06
C ASN A 32 -2.25 25.51 15.73
N ALA A 33 -2.24 24.47 14.88
CA ALA A 33 -2.86 24.48 13.57
C ALA A 33 -4.39 24.37 13.66
N ARG A 34 -5.05 25.53 13.76
CA ARG A 34 -6.52 25.66 13.74
C ARG A 34 -7.13 24.96 12.51
N ARG A 35 -8.07 24.05 12.76
CA ARG A 35 -9.13 23.40 11.95
C ARG A 35 -9.15 23.59 10.41
N LYS A 36 -8.93 24.79 9.87
CA LYS A 36 -8.91 25.09 8.43
C LYS A 36 -7.71 24.48 7.68
N ARG A 37 -6.56 24.26 8.33
CA ARG A 37 -5.35 23.73 7.67
C ARG A 37 -5.37 22.20 7.46
N ALA A 38 -6.01 21.44 8.35
CA ALA A 38 -6.11 19.98 8.22
C ALA A 38 -7.01 19.56 7.05
N ASP A 39 -8.17 20.19 6.90
CA ASP A 39 -9.14 19.88 5.83
C ASP A 39 -8.59 20.16 4.43
N VAL A 40 -7.77 21.22 4.29
CA VAL A 40 -7.14 21.61 3.03
C VAL A 40 -5.98 20.67 2.70
N LEU A 41 -5.11 20.32 3.68
CA LEU A 41 -4.01 19.40 3.41
C LEU A 41 -4.47 17.96 3.15
N CYS A 42 -5.55 17.49 3.79
CA CYS A 42 -6.08 16.15 3.53
C CYS A 42 -6.73 16.03 2.14
N ARG A 43 -7.43 17.08 1.67
CA ARG A 43 -8.02 17.10 0.32
C ARG A 43 -6.97 17.13 -0.78
N ASP A 44 -5.90 17.89 -0.61
CA ASP A 44 -4.86 18.03 -1.65
C ASP A 44 -3.84 16.87 -1.67
N ARG A 45 -3.63 16.16 -0.54
CA ARG A 45 -2.52 15.19 -0.41
C ARG A 45 -2.91 13.71 -0.51
N ARG A 46 -4.21 13.36 -0.70
CA ARG A 46 -4.70 11.96 -0.76
C ARG A 46 -4.14 11.06 0.37
N ALA A 47 -4.03 11.61 1.58
CA ALA A 47 -3.54 10.84 2.72
C ALA A 47 -4.69 10.01 3.32
N ASP A 48 -4.55 8.69 3.33
CA ASP A 48 -5.57 7.79 3.90
C ASP A 48 -5.48 7.66 5.43
N ARG A 49 -4.43 8.22 6.07
CA ARG A 49 -4.18 8.15 7.52
C ARG A 49 -3.53 9.42 8.04
N LEU A 50 -3.80 9.72 9.30
CA LEU A 50 -3.22 10.85 10.02
C LEU A 50 -2.50 10.33 11.26
N VAL A 51 -1.22 10.68 11.44
CA VAL A 51 -0.49 10.44 12.70
C VAL A 51 -0.42 11.77 13.43
N LEU A 52 -1.05 11.84 14.60
CA LEU A 52 -1.08 13.04 15.43
C LEU A 52 -0.13 12.90 16.61
N GLY A 53 0.94 13.70 16.56
CA GLY A 53 1.85 13.91 17.66
C GLY A 53 1.41 15.04 18.56
N CYS A 54 0.88 14.72 19.73
CA CYS A 54 0.63 15.74 20.76
C CYS A 54 0.51 15.10 22.15
N ALA A 55 0.79 15.89 23.19
CA ALA A 55 0.64 15.45 24.57
C ALA A 55 -0.81 15.00 24.88
N PRO A 56 -1.04 14.06 25.82
CA PRO A 56 -2.38 13.53 26.11
C PRO A 56 -3.43 14.60 26.41
N SER A 57 -3.04 15.68 27.09
CA SER A 57 -3.91 16.83 27.38
C SER A 57 -4.39 17.55 26.11
N SER A 58 -3.54 17.61 25.09
CA SER A 58 -3.85 18.23 23.80
C SER A 58 -4.65 17.30 22.88
N GLN A 59 -4.47 15.98 23.00
CA GLN A 59 -5.23 14.99 22.23
C GLN A 59 -6.73 15.10 22.48
N SER A 60 -7.13 15.17 23.76
CA SER A 60 -8.54 15.29 24.15
C SER A 60 -9.21 16.55 23.60
N LEU A 61 -8.44 17.60 23.30
CA LEU A 61 -8.93 18.85 22.72
C LEU A 61 -8.97 18.80 21.18
N LEU A 62 -7.98 18.16 20.55
CA LEU A 62 -7.81 18.16 19.09
C LEU A 62 -8.64 17.09 18.39
N VAL A 63 -8.75 15.89 18.96
CA VAL A 63 -9.49 14.76 18.35
C VAL A 63 -10.96 15.09 18.08
N PRO A 64 -11.72 15.70 19.00
CA PRO A 64 -13.12 16.05 18.76
C PRO A 64 -13.31 17.07 17.63
N LEU A 65 -12.29 17.88 17.34
CA LEU A 65 -12.32 18.91 16.31
C LEU A 65 -12.02 18.36 14.90
N LEU A 66 -11.55 17.12 14.79
CA LEU A 66 -11.25 16.48 13.51
C LEU A 66 -12.55 16.01 12.81
N PRO A 67 -12.65 16.16 11.48
CA PRO A 67 -13.71 15.55 10.69
C PRO A 67 -13.85 14.05 10.94
N ALA A 68 -15.07 13.54 10.90
CA ALA A 68 -15.35 12.12 11.12
C ALA A 68 -14.53 11.15 10.22
N PRO A 69 -14.26 11.47 8.94
CA PRO A 69 -13.40 10.61 8.10
C PRO A 69 -11.97 10.49 8.63
N LEU A 70 -11.37 11.59 9.10
CA LEU A 70 -9.99 11.60 9.60
C LEU A 70 -9.86 10.95 10.97
N ARG A 71 -10.93 10.96 11.78
CA ARG A 71 -10.96 10.27 13.08
C ARG A 71 -10.88 8.75 12.96
N LYS A 72 -11.43 8.17 11.88
CA LYS A 72 -11.43 6.71 11.68
C LYS A 72 -10.03 6.14 11.42
N ASP A 73 -9.17 6.94 10.80
CA ASP A 73 -7.83 6.57 10.37
C ASP A 73 -6.73 7.35 11.13
N LEU A 74 -7.05 7.80 12.35
CA LEU A 74 -6.16 8.55 13.22
C LEU A 74 -5.30 7.61 14.08
N ILE A 75 -3.99 7.86 14.07
CA ILE A 75 -3.03 7.23 14.97
C ILE A 75 -2.53 8.31 15.94
N LEU A 76 -2.72 8.10 17.24
CA LEU A 76 -2.23 8.98 18.28
C LEU A 76 -0.84 8.52 18.72
N GLU A 77 0.15 9.40 18.61
CA GLU A 77 1.52 9.14 19.09
C GLU A 77 1.87 10.21 20.14
N PRO A 78 1.60 9.98 21.43
CA PRO A 78 1.82 10.98 22.47
C PRO A 78 3.29 11.39 22.64
N MET A 79 4.21 10.53 22.22
CA MET A 79 5.65 10.76 22.32
C MET A 79 6.22 11.57 21.15
N LEU A 80 5.42 11.88 20.13
CA LEU A 80 5.85 12.68 18.99
C LEU A 80 5.71 14.17 19.34
N GLY A 81 6.73 14.71 19.99
CA GLY A 81 6.82 16.13 20.35
C GLY A 81 7.42 17.00 19.24
N PRO A 82 7.18 18.32 19.26
CA PRO A 82 7.73 19.26 18.27
C PRO A 82 9.26 19.37 18.36
N ASP A 83 9.85 19.05 19.51
CA ASP A 83 11.28 19.16 19.77
C ASP A 83 12.08 17.94 19.31
N LEU A 84 11.41 16.90 18.79
CA LEU A 84 12.10 15.70 18.30
C LEU A 84 12.83 15.98 16.99
N PRO A 85 14.02 15.39 16.79
CA PRO A 85 14.70 15.41 15.50
C PRO A 85 13.80 14.83 14.40
N LEU A 86 13.90 15.41 13.20
CA LEU A 86 13.09 15.01 12.05
C LEU A 86 13.25 13.52 11.71
N GLU A 87 14.46 12.98 11.84
CA GLU A 87 14.74 11.56 11.61
C GLU A 87 13.95 10.67 12.57
N THR A 88 13.92 11.03 13.86
CA THR A 88 13.14 10.31 14.88
C THR A 88 11.64 10.36 14.60
N VAL A 89 11.14 11.51 14.13
CA VAL A 89 9.75 11.67 13.72
C VAL A 89 9.43 10.76 12.53
N ALA A 90 10.29 10.76 11.51
CA ALA A 90 10.14 9.94 10.31
C ALA A 90 10.15 8.44 10.64
N ASP A 91 11.06 7.99 11.49
CA ASP A 91 11.16 6.58 11.92
C ASP A 91 9.91 6.10 12.65
N ARG A 92 9.37 6.94 13.54
CA ARG A 92 8.13 6.64 14.28
C ARG A 92 6.93 6.56 13.34
N VAL A 93 6.79 7.51 12.41
CA VAL A 93 5.72 7.48 11.40
C VAL A 93 5.85 6.25 10.51
N ALA A 94 7.07 5.90 10.07
CA ALA A 94 7.33 4.72 9.27
C ALA A 94 6.99 3.42 10.04
N ARG A 95 7.23 3.36 11.36
CA ARG A 95 6.82 2.24 12.20
C ARG A 95 5.30 2.07 12.20
N HIS A 96 4.56 3.15 12.45
CA HIS A 96 3.09 3.15 12.42
C HIS A 96 2.56 2.72 11.05
N GLU A 97 3.18 3.17 9.97
CA GLU A 97 2.79 2.74 8.63
C GLU A 97 3.01 1.23 8.42
N ARG A 98 4.15 0.69 8.87
CA ARG A 98 4.44 -0.74 8.77
C ARG A 98 3.42 -1.57 9.54
N GLU A 99 3.10 -1.20 10.77
CA GLU A 99 2.11 -1.89 11.60
C GLU A 99 0.72 -1.84 10.97
N ALA A 100 0.29 -0.65 10.56
CA ALA A 100 -0.94 -0.41 9.83
C ALA A 100 -1.06 -1.26 8.54
N ARG A 101 0.03 -1.37 7.80
CA ARG A 101 0.11 -2.18 6.58
C ARG A 101 -0.01 -3.67 6.90
N LYS A 102 0.72 -4.15 7.91
CA LYS A 102 0.66 -5.55 8.36
C LYS A 102 -0.77 -5.97 8.72
N VAL A 103 -1.48 -5.16 9.51
CA VAL A 103 -2.87 -5.46 9.90
C VAL A 103 -3.79 -5.56 8.67
N ARG A 104 -3.70 -4.59 7.75
CA ARG A 104 -4.51 -4.60 6.52
C ARG A 104 -4.19 -5.78 5.62
N GLN A 105 -2.91 -6.06 5.39
CA GLN A 105 -2.47 -7.19 4.57
C GLN A 105 -2.92 -8.51 5.19
N SER A 106 -2.82 -8.68 6.51
CA SER A 106 -3.27 -9.90 7.20
C SER A 106 -4.79 -10.11 7.08
N ALA A 107 -5.58 -9.03 7.19
CA ALA A 107 -7.03 -9.08 6.97
C ALA A 107 -7.36 -9.41 5.50
N LEU A 108 -6.63 -8.81 4.56
CA LEU A 108 -6.76 -9.09 3.13
C LEU A 108 -6.46 -10.55 2.80
N VAL A 109 -5.35 -11.08 3.32
CA VAL A 109 -4.97 -12.49 3.17
C VAL A 109 -6.02 -13.40 3.80
N GLY A 110 -6.54 -13.05 4.98
CA GLY A 110 -7.62 -13.79 5.62
C GLY A 110 -8.82 -13.94 4.69
N ARG A 111 -9.33 -12.82 4.16
CA ARG A 111 -10.44 -12.82 3.19
C ARG A 111 -10.10 -13.62 1.93
N PHE A 112 -8.91 -13.42 1.36
CA PHE A 112 -8.47 -14.17 0.18
C PHE A 112 -8.49 -15.69 0.41
N LEU A 113 -8.04 -16.16 1.57
CA LEU A 113 -8.04 -17.58 1.91
C LEU A 113 -9.46 -18.12 2.12
N ASP A 114 -10.39 -17.30 2.61
CA ASP A 114 -11.80 -17.68 2.70
C ASP A 114 -12.42 -17.81 1.30
N GLU A 115 -12.17 -16.86 0.40
CA GLU A 115 -12.58 -16.93 -1.01
C GLU A 115 -11.98 -18.16 -1.72
N LEU A 116 -10.73 -18.50 -1.43
CA LEU A 116 -10.08 -19.69 -2.00
C LEU A 116 -10.82 -20.97 -1.62
N ARG A 117 -11.33 -21.07 -0.38
CA ARG A 117 -12.14 -22.23 0.06
C ARG A 117 -13.54 -22.25 -0.56
N GLN A 118 -14.09 -21.07 -0.88
CA GLN A 118 -15.42 -20.91 -1.47
C GLN A 118 -15.41 -20.98 -3.01
N GLY A 119 -14.23 -21.06 -3.64
CA GLY A 119 -14.07 -21.07 -5.09
C GLY A 119 -14.09 -19.68 -5.74
N GLY A 120 -14.09 -18.61 -4.94
CA GLY A 120 -13.97 -17.22 -5.39
C GLY A 120 -12.54 -16.74 -5.65
N ALA A 121 -11.54 -17.56 -5.35
CA ALA A 121 -10.13 -17.26 -5.62
C ALA A 121 -9.35 -18.50 -6.09
N VAL A 122 -8.19 -18.26 -6.70
CA VAL A 122 -7.19 -19.30 -7.02
C VAL A 122 -5.84 -18.91 -6.43
N ALA A 123 -5.02 -19.91 -6.11
CA ALA A 123 -3.68 -19.70 -5.58
C ALA A 123 -2.64 -20.51 -6.36
N GLY A 124 -1.39 -20.06 -6.35
CA GLY A 124 -0.29 -20.64 -7.10
C GLY A 124 -0.11 -20.04 -8.50
N LEU A 125 1.10 -20.16 -9.03
CA LEU A 125 1.54 -19.43 -10.22
C LEU A 125 0.83 -19.89 -11.50
N GLU A 126 0.68 -21.21 -11.73
CA GLU A 126 -0.04 -21.72 -12.90
C GLU A 126 -1.51 -21.26 -12.92
N ALA A 127 -2.21 -21.43 -11.79
CA ALA A 127 -3.64 -21.09 -11.69
C ALA A 127 -3.86 -19.58 -11.84
N SER A 128 -3.03 -18.77 -11.18
CA SER A 128 -3.06 -17.30 -11.30
C SER A 128 -2.81 -16.83 -12.73
N THR A 129 -1.80 -17.41 -13.41
CA THR A 129 -1.50 -17.14 -14.82
C THR A 129 -2.72 -17.41 -15.71
N SER A 130 -3.36 -18.56 -15.51
CA SER A 130 -4.53 -18.97 -16.30
C SER A 130 -5.70 -18.00 -16.11
N VAL A 131 -6.03 -17.66 -14.86
CA VAL A 131 -7.15 -16.76 -14.54
C VAL A 131 -6.92 -15.33 -15.06
N LEU A 132 -5.71 -14.80 -14.89
CA LEU A 132 -5.35 -13.47 -15.40
C LEU A 132 -5.49 -13.42 -16.92
N GLN A 133 -5.01 -14.44 -17.63
CA GLN A 133 -5.13 -14.53 -19.08
C GLN A 133 -6.57 -14.73 -19.58
N GLN A 134 -7.48 -15.19 -18.72
CA GLN A 134 -8.91 -15.28 -19.03
C GLN A 134 -9.66 -13.96 -18.76
N GLY A 135 -9.00 -12.94 -18.20
CA GLY A 135 -9.64 -11.66 -17.86
C GLY A 135 -10.64 -11.76 -16.71
N ARG A 136 -10.53 -12.78 -15.86
CA ARG A 136 -11.47 -13.04 -14.75
C ARG A 136 -10.97 -12.54 -13.39
N ALA A 137 -9.81 -11.89 -13.37
CA ALA A 137 -9.13 -11.43 -12.17
C ALA A 137 -9.68 -10.09 -11.68
N ARG A 138 -10.07 -10.04 -10.41
CA ARG A 138 -10.46 -8.81 -9.71
C ARG A 138 -9.28 -8.19 -8.96
N LEU A 139 -8.54 -9.02 -8.23
CA LEU A 139 -7.41 -8.64 -7.40
C LEU A 139 -6.32 -9.70 -7.51
N LEU A 140 -5.08 -9.27 -7.77
CA LEU A 140 -3.88 -10.09 -7.74
C LEU A 140 -3.13 -9.83 -6.42
N LEU A 141 -2.90 -10.90 -5.65
CA LEU A 141 -2.03 -10.89 -4.48
C LEU A 141 -0.68 -11.49 -4.85
N VAL A 142 0.39 -10.80 -4.52
CA VAL A 142 1.78 -11.27 -4.76
C VAL A 142 2.60 -11.11 -3.49
N ARG A 143 3.34 -12.13 -3.10
CA ARG A 143 4.29 -12.04 -1.99
C ARG A 143 5.42 -11.10 -2.40
N ALA A 144 5.70 -10.08 -1.62
CA ALA A 144 6.79 -9.15 -1.89
C ALA A 144 8.11 -9.93 -2.03
N GLY A 145 8.86 -9.67 -3.11
CA GLY A 145 10.11 -10.37 -3.43
C GLY A 145 9.95 -11.78 -4.00
N TYR A 146 8.72 -12.24 -4.25
CA TYR A 146 8.50 -13.52 -4.93
C TYR A 146 8.72 -13.36 -6.44
N ALA A 147 9.80 -13.95 -6.93
CA ALA A 147 10.14 -14.03 -8.34
C ALA A 147 10.22 -15.49 -8.77
N LYS A 148 9.82 -15.78 -10.00
CA LYS A 148 9.96 -17.12 -10.58
C LYS A 148 10.16 -17.04 -12.07
N MET A 149 11.15 -17.77 -12.58
CA MET A 149 11.34 -17.92 -14.02
C MET A 149 10.12 -18.58 -14.65
N GLY A 150 9.84 -18.19 -15.89
CA GLY A 150 8.76 -18.73 -16.68
C GLY A 150 9.03 -18.61 -18.15
N ARG A 151 7.96 -18.61 -18.94
CA ARG A 151 8.02 -18.54 -20.40
C ARG A 151 6.94 -17.63 -20.96
N CYS A 152 7.25 -16.93 -22.03
CA CYS A 152 6.32 -16.10 -22.78
C CYS A 152 6.30 -16.58 -24.24
N CYS A 153 5.11 -16.69 -24.84
CA CYS A 153 5.00 -16.94 -26.27
C CYS A 153 5.23 -15.62 -27.03
N PRO A 154 6.28 -15.49 -27.86
CA PRO A 154 6.52 -14.26 -28.60
C PRO A 154 5.45 -13.98 -29.67
N ALA A 155 4.67 -14.99 -30.07
CA ALA A 155 3.69 -14.86 -31.14
C ALA A 155 2.30 -14.42 -30.68
N CYS A 156 1.81 -14.90 -29.52
CA CYS A 156 0.49 -14.53 -28.99
C CYS A 156 0.56 -13.85 -27.63
N GLY A 157 1.76 -13.63 -27.11
CA GLY A 157 2.00 -13.01 -25.82
C GLY A 157 1.70 -13.90 -24.61
N ARG A 158 1.03 -15.05 -24.71
CA ARG A 158 0.63 -15.82 -23.50
C ARG A 158 1.83 -16.23 -22.62
N LEU A 159 1.62 -16.14 -21.31
CA LEU A 159 2.57 -16.55 -20.28
C LEU A 159 2.35 -18.02 -19.91
N SER A 160 3.42 -18.63 -19.39
CA SER A 160 3.41 -20.01 -18.91
C SER A 160 4.51 -20.20 -17.88
N VAL A 161 4.26 -21.09 -16.91
CA VAL A 161 5.28 -21.47 -15.94
C VAL A 161 6.38 -22.31 -16.60
N ASN A 162 6.04 -23.33 -17.40
CA ASN A 162 7.04 -24.28 -17.92
C ASN A 162 6.80 -24.80 -19.36
N HIS A 163 5.73 -24.40 -20.05
CA HIS A 163 5.42 -24.97 -21.37
C HIS A 163 6.39 -24.47 -22.46
N ARG A 164 7.17 -25.39 -23.05
CA ARG A 164 8.10 -25.08 -24.15
C ARG A 164 7.39 -24.66 -25.45
N SER A 165 6.18 -25.15 -25.65
CA SER A 165 5.30 -24.78 -26.76
C SER A 165 4.02 -24.17 -26.20
N CYS A 166 3.55 -23.09 -26.82
CA CYS A 166 2.36 -22.39 -26.37
C CYS A 166 1.13 -23.30 -26.52
N PRO A 167 0.34 -23.55 -25.46
CA PRO A 167 -0.85 -24.40 -25.55
C PRO A 167 -1.99 -23.79 -26.39
N TRP A 168 -1.85 -22.54 -26.84
CA TRP A 168 -2.89 -21.84 -27.61
C TRP A 168 -2.59 -21.72 -29.10
N CYS A 169 -1.34 -21.37 -29.46
CA CYS A 169 -0.94 -21.18 -30.86
C CYS A 169 0.13 -22.17 -31.31
N PHE A 170 0.53 -23.11 -30.44
CA PHE A 170 1.51 -24.18 -30.67
C PHE A 170 2.93 -23.73 -31.06
N ARG A 171 3.21 -22.42 -31.06
CA ARG A 171 4.55 -21.88 -31.34
C ARG A 171 5.49 -22.02 -30.13
N PRO A 172 6.81 -22.10 -30.36
CA PRO A 172 7.80 -22.13 -29.28
C PRO A 172 7.68 -20.92 -28.36
N THR A 173 7.86 -21.12 -27.05
CA THR A 173 7.91 -20.05 -26.06
C THR A 173 9.35 -19.67 -25.73
N ALA A 174 9.60 -18.40 -25.43
CA ALA A 174 10.88 -17.89 -24.94
C ALA A 174 10.91 -17.90 -23.41
N ALA A 175 12.09 -18.05 -22.81
CA ALA A 175 12.25 -17.95 -21.36
C ALA A 175 12.11 -16.50 -20.89
N VAL A 176 11.57 -16.33 -19.68
CA VAL A 176 11.43 -15.06 -18.98
C VAL A 176 12.05 -15.21 -17.60
N LEU A 177 12.83 -14.22 -17.18
CA LEU A 177 13.54 -14.23 -15.90
C LEU A 177 12.57 -14.09 -14.71
N ASP A 178 11.59 -13.20 -14.83
CA ASP A 178 10.57 -12.99 -13.82
C ASP A 178 9.16 -13.04 -14.42
N LEU A 179 8.55 -14.22 -14.34
CA LEU A 179 7.16 -14.42 -14.76
C LEU A 179 6.19 -13.66 -13.85
N VAL A 180 6.53 -13.49 -12.58
CA VAL A 180 5.65 -12.87 -11.59
C VAL A 180 5.52 -11.38 -11.90
N GLU A 181 6.63 -10.72 -12.23
CA GLU A 181 6.62 -9.32 -12.66
C GLU A 181 5.85 -9.15 -13.98
N GLU A 182 6.10 -10.00 -14.98
CA GLU A 182 5.34 -9.98 -16.24
C GLU A 182 3.83 -10.19 -16.05
N LEU A 183 3.43 -11.00 -15.08
CA LEU A 183 2.03 -11.16 -14.70
C LEU A 183 1.47 -9.90 -14.03
N ALA A 184 2.24 -9.29 -13.13
CA ALA A 184 1.85 -8.07 -12.43
C ALA A 184 1.68 -6.91 -13.42
N ASP A 185 2.60 -6.73 -14.36
CA ASP A 185 2.52 -5.72 -15.41
C ASP A 185 1.26 -5.88 -16.27
N ARG A 186 0.91 -7.11 -16.63
CA ARG A 186 -0.31 -7.40 -17.39
C ARG A 186 -1.57 -7.21 -16.58
N ALA A 187 -1.55 -7.59 -15.32
CA ALA A 187 -2.65 -7.33 -14.40
C ALA A 187 -2.89 -5.82 -14.30
N ALA A 188 -1.83 -5.03 -14.14
CA ALA A 188 -1.89 -3.56 -14.09
C ALA A 188 -2.42 -2.98 -15.40
N ALA A 189 -1.92 -3.45 -16.56
CA ALA A 189 -2.39 -3.02 -17.87
C ALA A 189 -3.87 -3.38 -18.11
N ALA A 190 -4.36 -4.46 -17.51
CA ALA A 190 -5.76 -4.87 -17.55
C ALA A 190 -6.65 -4.18 -16.48
N GLY A 191 -6.09 -3.28 -15.67
CA GLY A 191 -6.82 -2.58 -14.61
C GLY A 191 -7.16 -3.44 -13.39
N VAL A 192 -6.49 -4.59 -13.23
CA VAL A 192 -6.63 -5.46 -12.07
C VAL A 192 -5.94 -4.81 -10.88
N GLU A 193 -6.59 -4.82 -9.70
CA GLU A 193 -5.96 -4.33 -8.48
C GLU A 193 -4.80 -5.26 -8.10
N ILE A 194 -3.67 -4.72 -7.67
CA ILE A 194 -2.51 -5.50 -7.26
C ILE A 194 -2.14 -5.16 -5.82
N CYS A 195 -2.01 -6.19 -4.99
CA CYS A 195 -1.54 -6.06 -3.62
C CYS A 195 -0.30 -6.90 -3.38
N HIS A 196 0.80 -6.23 -3.02
CA HIS A 196 1.99 -6.91 -2.53
C HIS A 196 1.85 -7.20 -1.04
N VAL A 197 1.91 -8.48 -0.67
CA VAL A 197 1.86 -8.96 0.71
C VAL A 197 3.28 -9.02 1.26
N SER A 198 3.57 -8.24 2.31
CA SER A 198 4.93 -8.10 2.83
C SER A 198 5.44 -9.33 3.54
N GLU A 199 4.61 -10.01 4.32
CA GLU A 199 4.93 -11.21 5.12
C GLU A 199 3.60 -11.81 5.64
N ASP A 200 3.28 -13.05 5.27
CA ASP A 200 2.18 -13.83 5.88
C ASP A 200 2.39 -15.33 5.60
N SER A 201 2.58 -16.12 6.66
CA SER A 201 2.90 -17.56 6.53
C SER A 201 1.78 -18.37 5.89
N ARG A 202 0.53 -17.95 6.05
CA ARG A 202 -0.63 -18.64 5.46
C ARG A 202 -0.66 -18.41 3.95
N PHE A 203 -0.35 -17.20 3.51
CA PHE A 203 -0.23 -16.87 2.09
C PHE A 203 0.99 -17.54 1.46
N ASP A 204 2.10 -17.62 2.20
CA ASP A 204 3.29 -18.34 1.76
C ASP A 204 2.98 -19.83 1.53
N ALA A 205 2.23 -20.45 2.43
CA ALA A 205 1.77 -21.84 2.31
C ALA A 205 0.77 -22.04 1.14
N ALA A 206 -0.02 -21.01 0.82
CA ALA A 206 -0.95 -21.03 -0.31
C ALA A 206 -0.26 -20.85 -1.68
N GLY A 207 1.06 -20.63 -1.72
CA GLY A 207 1.83 -20.58 -2.97
C GLY A 207 2.38 -19.20 -3.33
N ARG A 208 2.33 -18.21 -2.41
CA ARG A 208 2.96 -16.87 -2.54
C ARG A 208 2.42 -15.97 -3.65
N ILE A 209 1.45 -16.43 -4.41
CA ILE A 209 0.71 -15.68 -5.43
C ILE A 209 -0.71 -16.21 -5.50
N GLY A 210 -1.68 -15.34 -5.75
CA GLY A 210 -3.07 -15.73 -5.90
C GLY A 210 -3.92 -14.64 -6.52
N VAL A 211 -5.09 -15.02 -7.02
CA VAL A 211 -6.02 -14.13 -7.71
C VAL A 211 -7.42 -14.32 -7.15
N GLU A 212 -8.03 -13.24 -6.68
CA GLU A 212 -9.48 -13.19 -6.43
C GLU A 212 -10.21 -12.99 -7.77
N LEU A 213 -11.29 -13.73 -7.96
CA LEU A 213 -12.12 -13.66 -9.16
C LEU A 213 -13.16 -12.54 -9.02
N PHE A 214 -13.67 -12.06 -10.15
CA PHE A 214 -14.95 -11.35 -10.12
C PHE A 214 -16.03 -12.30 -9.60
N ALA A 215 -16.89 -11.79 -8.71
CA ALA A 215 -18.13 -12.47 -8.38
C ALA A 215 -18.84 -12.77 -9.70
N ILE A 216 -19.02 -14.06 -10.00
CA ILE A 216 -19.93 -14.47 -11.04
C ILE A 216 -21.29 -14.03 -10.53
N ASN A 217 -21.79 -12.88 -10.99
CA ASN A 217 -23.19 -12.55 -10.83
C ASN A 217 -23.94 -13.69 -11.52
N GLY A 218 -24.35 -14.67 -10.73
CA GLY A 218 -25.28 -15.69 -11.18
C GLY A 218 -26.50 -14.92 -11.65
N GLY A 219 -26.66 -14.86 -12.98
CA GLY A 219 -27.88 -14.40 -13.58
C GLY A 219 -29.01 -15.23 -12.96
N ARG A 220 -29.80 -14.58 -12.10
CA ARG A 220 -31.17 -15.01 -11.92
C ARG A 220 -31.87 -14.66 -13.23
N ALA A 221 -32.31 -15.73 -13.90
CA ALA A 221 -33.23 -15.70 -15.02
C ALA A 221 -34.46 -14.83 -14.73
#